data_AF-A0A6F8XT68-F1
#
_entry.id   AF-A0A6F8XT68-F1
#
_cell.length_a   1.000
_cell.length_b   1.000
_cell.length_c   1.000
_cell.angle_alpha   90.00
_cell.angle_beta   90.00
_cell.angle_gamma   90.00
#
_symmetry.space_group_name_H-M   'P 1'
#
loop_
_entity.id
_entity.type
_entity.pdbx_description
1 polymer ?
#
loop_
_entity_poly.entity_id
_entity_poly.type
_entity_poly.pdbx_seq_one_letter_code
_entity_poly.pdbx_strand_id
1 'polypeptide(L)'
;MLLNHTSGIGNYTNAVLDTLAEVISVGSTSFTPEELVRIGLSLPPTGAPGERFSYSNTGYILAGLLIEKVTGNDAAAEVTRRVIRPLRLQDTYFPGADPTIRGPHAGAHFALLGVRDFARYDMTWAWTAGELISTPSDLDTFFRALLGGRLLPPAQLAQMRTTVPSDPAQPDAGGYGLGLYWVTTPCGPAWGHDGGVVGQITLSMHSPDGSRQLSLATNLSHYQIGLPELHPIDAAWINMLVAGICPAGPAARATTGTTHASRSRAPSRCRRA
;
A
#
# COMPACT_ATOMS: atom_id res chain seq x y z
N MET A 1 -5.22 12.52 15.03
CA MET A 1 -6.47 12.73 14.26
C MET A 1 -6.20 12.75 12.76
N LEU A 2 -5.34 13.65 12.23
CA LEU A 2 -4.98 13.58 10.80
C LEU A 2 -4.31 12.24 10.44
N LEU A 3 -3.26 11.87 11.19
CA LEU A 3 -2.42 10.69 10.89
C LEU A 3 -3.09 9.33 11.15
N ASN A 4 -4.17 9.29 11.91
CA ASN A 4 -4.92 8.07 12.20
C ASN A 4 -6.35 8.12 11.65
N HIS A 5 -6.61 9.05 10.73
CA HIS A 5 -7.90 9.17 10.01
C HIS A 5 -9.12 9.33 10.92
N THR A 6 -8.97 10.06 12.04
CA THR A 6 -10.09 10.39 12.94
C THR A 6 -10.40 11.88 12.96
N SER A 7 -10.02 12.63 11.91
CA SER A 7 -10.27 14.08 11.85
C SER A 7 -11.70 14.46 11.47
N GLY A 8 -12.41 13.57 10.76
CA GLY A 8 -13.71 13.89 10.16
C GLY A 8 -13.63 14.73 8.88
N ILE A 9 -12.42 15.00 8.36
CA ILE A 9 -12.22 15.80 7.15
C ILE A 9 -12.52 14.96 5.90
N GLY A 10 -13.31 15.50 4.98
CA GLY A 10 -13.65 14.87 3.72
C GLY A 10 -12.43 14.50 2.89
N ASN A 11 -12.51 13.39 2.16
CA ASN A 11 -11.42 12.86 1.35
C ASN A 11 -11.47 13.45 -0.06
N TYR A 12 -10.52 14.32 -0.44
CA TYR A 12 -10.56 15.03 -1.72
C TYR A 12 -10.58 14.08 -2.94
N THR A 13 -10.06 12.85 -2.81
CA THR A 13 -10.09 11.86 -3.90
C THR A 13 -11.51 11.47 -4.29
N ASN A 14 -12.48 11.59 -3.38
CA ASN A 14 -13.89 11.36 -3.70
C ASN A 14 -14.49 12.44 -4.62
N ALA A 15 -13.79 13.56 -4.83
CA ALA A 15 -14.20 14.62 -5.73
C ALA A 15 -13.35 14.66 -7.01
N VAL A 16 -12.05 14.32 -6.93
CA VAL A 16 -11.16 14.36 -8.10
C VAL A 16 -11.05 13.03 -8.84
N LEU A 17 -11.69 11.97 -8.34
CA LEU A 17 -11.78 10.63 -8.95
C LEU A 17 -13.22 10.08 -8.93
N ASP A 18 -14.24 10.95 -8.86
CA ASP A 18 -15.66 10.52 -8.72
C ASP A 18 -16.15 9.81 -9.99
N THR A 19 -15.74 10.31 -11.15
CA THR A 19 -16.14 9.81 -12.46
C THR A 19 -14.99 9.14 -13.20
N LEU A 20 -15.33 8.26 -14.14
CA LEU A 20 -14.33 7.64 -15.03
C LEU A 20 -13.56 8.68 -15.86
N ALA A 21 -14.21 9.78 -16.25
CA ALA A 21 -13.55 10.87 -16.97
C ALA A 21 -12.47 11.54 -16.11
N GLU A 22 -12.77 11.79 -14.83
CA GLU A 22 -11.82 12.35 -13.88
C GLU A 22 -10.66 11.39 -13.65
N VAL A 23 -10.93 10.09 -13.42
CA VAL A 23 -9.89 9.04 -13.32
C VAL A 23 -8.97 9.03 -14.54
N ILE A 24 -9.50 9.18 -15.76
CA ILE A 24 -8.69 9.24 -16.98
C ILE A 24 -7.81 10.50 -17.03
N SER A 25 -8.35 11.63 -16.58
CA SER A 25 -7.71 12.94 -16.74
C SER A 25 -6.80 13.35 -15.60
N VAL A 26 -6.96 12.79 -14.39
CA VAL A 26 -6.29 13.27 -13.18
C VAL A 26 -4.76 13.21 -13.29
N GLY A 27 -4.20 12.20 -13.96
CA GLY A 27 -2.76 12.09 -14.21
C GLY A 27 -2.21 13.06 -15.25
N SER A 28 -3.06 13.90 -15.84
CA SER A 28 -2.69 15.02 -16.72
C SER A 28 -3.03 16.39 -16.11
N THR A 29 -3.51 16.41 -14.86
CA THR A 29 -3.89 17.62 -14.14
C THR A 29 -2.93 17.82 -12.98
N SER A 30 -2.28 18.98 -12.93
CA SER A 30 -1.45 19.36 -11.79
C SER A 30 -2.27 20.00 -10.68
N PHE A 31 -2.00 19.65 -9.44
CA PHE A 31 -2.65 20.21 -8.26
C PHE A 31 -1.62 20.82 -7.31
N THR A 32 -1.98 21.94 -6.67
CA THR A 32 -1.28 22.42 -5.48
C THR A 32 -1.83 21.71 -4.23
N PRO A 33 -1.00 21.53 -3.18
CA PRO A 33 -1.47 20.98 -1.91
C PRO A 33 -2.67 21.75 -1.31
N GLU A 34 -2.67 23.07 -1.41
CA GLU A 34 -3.75 23.92 -0.91
C GLU A 34 -5.06 23.73 -1.66
N GLU A 35 -5.01 23.44 -2.96
CA GLU A 35 -6.20 23.09 -3.75
C GLU A 35 -6.80 21.77 -3.27
N LEU A 36 -5.99 20.74 -3.08
CA LEU A 36 -6.45 19.44 -2.56
C LEU A 36 -7.08 19.58 -1.17
N VAL A 37 -6.46 20.38 -0.29
CA VAL A 37 -7.03 20.70 1.03
C VAL A 37 -8.36 21.43 0.90
N ARG A 38 -8.46 22.44 0.04
CA ARG A 38 -9.71 23.20 -0.17
C ARG A 38 -10.84 22.31 -0.67
N ILE A 39 -10.53 21.38 -1.59
CA ILE A 39 -11.50 20.39 -2.08
C ILE A 39 -11.97 19.51 -0.91
N GLY A 40 -11.04 18.90 -0.16
CA GLY A 40 -11.39 18.04 0.98
C GLY A 40 -12.20 18.75 2.06
N LEU A 41 -11.92 20.03 2.33
CA LEU A 41 -12.69 20.86 3.28
C LEU A 41 -14.06 21.31 2.75
N SER A 42 -14.27 21.30 1.43
CA SER A 42 -15.56 21.63 0.82
C SER A 42 -16.57 20.47 0.87
N LEU A 43 -16.08 19.24 1.09
CA LEU A 43 -16.91 18.05 1.22
C LEU A 43 -17.58 17.98 2.61
N PRO A 44 -18.74 17.33 2.74
CA PRO A 44 -19.38 17.12 4.03
C PRO A 44 -18.45 16.41 5.02
N PRO A 45 -18.40 16.83 6.30
CA PRO A 45 -17.62 16.13 7.32
C PRO A 45 -18.08 14.68 7.48
N THR A 46 -17.12 13.78 7.68
CA THR A 46 -17.38 12.35 7.85
C THR A 46 -17.60 11.94 9.30
N GLY A 47 -17.79 12.91 10.21
CA GLY A 47 -17.99 12.72 11.66
C GLY A 47 -17.41 13.87 12.47
N ALA A 48 -17.65 13.90 13.77
CA ALA A 48 -16.98 14.83 14.67
C ALA A 48 -15.48 14.44 14.86
N PRO A 49 -14.59 15.39 15.17
CA PRO A 49 -13.19 15.07 15.43
C PRO A 49 -13.03 14.03 16.54
N GLY A 50 -12.35 12.93 16.24
CA GLY A 50 -12.10 11.81 17.14
C GLY A 50 -13.23 10.79 17.25
N GLU A 51 -14.38 11.02 16.62
CA GLU A 51 -15.57 10.16 16.76
C GLU A 51 -15.35 8.75 16.21
N ARG A 52 -14.79 8.65 15.00
CA ARG A 52 -14.59 7.38 14.29
C ARG A 52 -13.46 7.45 13.29
N PHE A 53 -13.01 6.28 12.85
CA PHE A 53 -12.12 6.13 11.71
C PHE A 53 -12.86 6.43 10.40
N SER A 54 -12.26 7.25 9.54
CA SER A 54 -12.70 7.55 8.18
C SER A 54 -11.48 7.97 7.36
N TYR A 55 -10.95 7.05 6.54
CA TYR A 55 -9.76 7.30 5.72
C TYR A 55 -9.90 8.58 4.89
N SER A 56 -8.87 9.44 4.92
CA SER A 56 -8.88 10.71 4.20
C SER A 56 -7.47 11.11 3.77
N ASN A 57 -7.23 11.11 2.46
CA ASN A 57 -5.96 11.59 1.89
C ASN A 57 -5.72 13.06 2.24
N THR A 58 -6.78 13.86 2.39
CA THR A 58 -6.71 15.26 2.83
C THR A 58 -5.92 15.44 4.13
N GLY A 59 -6.05 14.48 5.06
CA GLY A 59 -5.29 14.50 6.31
C GLY A 59 -3.77 14.42 6.10
N TYR A 60 -3.33 13.69 5.08
CA TYR A 60 -1.92 13.52 4.74
C TYR A 60 -1.36 14.66 3.91
N ILE A 61 -2.19 15.33 3.10
CA ILE A 61 -1.83 16.62 2.47
C ILE A 61 -1.60 17.67 3.57
N LEU A 62 -2.52 17.78 4.53
CA LEU A 62 -2.35 18.68 5.68
C LEU A 62 -1.11 18.33 6.52
N ALA A 63 -0.77 17.05 6.68
CA ALA A 63 0.45 16.63 7.36
C ALA A 63 1.72 17.07 6.59
N GLY A 64 1.70 17.01 5.25
CA GLY A 64 2.76 17.55 4.39
C GLY A 64 2.96 19.05 4.60
N LEU A 65 1.88 19.83 4.49
CA LEU A 65 1.92 21.28 4.75
C LEU A 65 2.41 21.63 6.16
N LEU A 66 2.06 20.81 7.16
CA LEU A 66 2.57 20.99 8.52
C LEU A 66 4.08 20.75 8.62
N ILE A 67 4.62 19.74 7.91
CA ILE A 67 6.07 19.52 7.82
C ILE A 67 6.75 20.76 7.25
N GLU A 68 6.24 21.31 6.16
CA GLU A 68 6.81 22.51 5.54
C GLU A 68 6.76 23.71 6.48
N LYS A 69 5.60 23.92 7.13
CA LYS A 69 5.42 25.03 8.06
C LYS A 69 6.37 24.98 9.25
N VAL A 70 6.62 23.78 9.79
CA VAL A 70 7.45 23.59 10.99
C VAL A 70 8.94 23.61 10.65
N THR A 71 9.33 23.09 9.48
CA THR A 71 10.74 22.94 9.12
C THR A 71 11.28 24.06 8.24
N GLY A 72 10.42 24.76 7.51
CA GLY A 72 10.80 25.72 6.47
C GLY A 72 11.31 25.06 5.18
N ASN A 73 11.22 23.74 5.06
CA ASN A 73 11.71 22.96 3.92
C ASN A 73 10.54 22.25 3.22
N ASP A 74 10.71 21.93 1.94
CA ASP A 74 9.79 21.07 1.18
C ASP A 74 9.59 19.70 1.87
N ALA A 75 8.35 19.21 1.89
CA ALA A 75 8.00 17.98 2.58
C ALA A 75 8.72 16.74 2.00
N ALA A 76 8.79 16.62 0.67
CA ALA A 76 9.50 15.52 0.01
C ALA A 76 11.01 15.58 0.27
N ALA A 77 11.59 16.77 0.38
CA ALA A 77 12.97 16.98 0.76
C ALA A 77 13.24 16.52 2.20
N GLU A 78 12.33 16.76 3.15
CA GLU A 78 12.46 16.28 4.53
C GLU A 78 12.38 14.75 4.61
N VAL A 79 11.45 14.10 3.89
CA VAL A 79 11.40 12.63 3.81
C VAL A 79 12.67 12.08 3.17
N THR A 80 13.14 12.71 2.10
CA THR A 80 14.37 12.31 1.40
C THR A 80 15.57 12.38 2.35
N ARG A 81 15.70 13.47 3.10
CA ARG A 81 16.82 13.72 4.01
C ARG A 81 16.80 12.82 5.24
N ARG A 82 15.62 12.53 5.79
CA ARG A 82 15.47 11.81 7.07
C ARG A 82 15.30 10.29 6.90
N VAL A 83 14.80 9.83 5.76
CA VAL A 83 14.45 8.42 5.53
C VAL A 83 15.19 7.85 4.33
N ILE A 84 14.96 8.39 3.13
CA ILE A 84 15.45 7.79 1.87
C ILE A 84 16.98 7.73 1.85
N ARG A 85 17.66 8.87 2.07
CA ARG A 85 19.13 8.93 2.05
C ARG A 85 19.78 8.12 3.18
N PRO A 86 19.38 8.23 4.46
CA PRO A 86 19.99 7.46 5.54
C PRO A 86 19.82 5.94 5.40
N LEU A 87 18.70 5.49 4.82
CA LEU A 87 18.45 4.07 4.55
C LEU A 87 19.01 3.59 3.21
N ARG A 88 19.53 4.49 2.37
CA ARG A 88 20.06 4.20 1.03
C ARG A 88 19.01 3.53 0.13
N LEU A 89 17.78 4.03 0.16
CA LEU A 89 16.69 3.57 -0.71
C LEU A 89 16.93 4.17 -2.11
N GLN A 90 17.62 3.42 -2.98
CA GLN A 90 18.18 3.96 -4.23
C GLN A 90 17.11 4.20 -5.29
N ASP A 91 16.02 3.44 -5.25
CA ASP A 91 14.94 3.48 -6.22
C ASP A 91 13.70 4.17 -5.65
N THR A 92 13.86 4.91 -4.56
CA THR A 92 12.77 5.57 -3.85
C THR A 92 12.86 7.09 -3.98
N TYR A 93 11.83 7.72 -4.53
CA TYR A 93 11.80 9.16 -4.75
C TYR A 93 10.38 9.71 -4.94
N PHE A 94 10.25 11.04 -4.85
CA PHE A 94 9.02 11.78 -5.13
C PHE A 94 9.10 12.33 -6.57
N PRO A 95 8.19 11.96 -7.49
CA PRO A 95 8.19 12.44 -8.86
C PRO A 95 7.59 13.85 -9.01
N GLY A 96 6.69 14.27 -8.11
CA GLY A 96 5.94 15.51 -8.28
C GLY A 96 5.16 15.50 -9.59
N ALA A 97 5.35 16.56 -10.39
CA ALA A 97 4.72 16.72 -11.69
C ALA A 97 5.47 16.02 -12.84
N ASP A 98 6.63 15.39 -12.61
CA ASP A 98 7.29 14.58 -13.64
C ASP A 98 6.45 13.34 -13.91
N PRO A 99 5.85 13.19 -15.10
CA PRO A 99 4.93 12.10 -15.36
C PRO A 99 5.67 10.78 -15.59
N THR A 100 7.00 10.72 -15.48
CA THR A 100 7.79 9.54 -15.86
C THR A 100 8.33 8.77 -14.66
N ILE A 101 8.48 7.46 -14.85
CA ILE A 101 9.18 6.58 -13.90
C ILE A 101 10.62 6.37 -14.40
N ARG A 102 11.59 6.56 -13.50
CA ARG A 102 13.02 6.43 -13.79
C ARG A 102 13.42 4.96 -13.84
N GLY A 103 14.27 4.59 -14.80
CA GLY A 103 14.80 3.24 -14.92
C GLY A 103 13.77 2.18 -15.32
N PRO A 104 14.10 0.88 -15.22
CA PRO A 104 13.16 -0.21 -15.54
C PRO A 104 11.97 -0.25 -14.58
N HIS A 105 10.76 -0.31 -15.13
CA HIS A 105 9.52 -0.36 -14.36
C HIS A 105 8.44 -1.18 -15.08
N ALA A 106 7.48 -1.69 -14.31
CA ALA A 106 6.26 -2.25 -14.86
C ALA A 106 5.34 -1.12 -15.36
N GLY A 107 4.44 -1.42 -16.31
CA GLY A 107 3.37 -0.50 -16.69
C GLY A 107 2.40 -0.21 -15.53
N ALA A 108 1.32 0.52 -15.79
CA ALA A 108 0.25 0.76 -14.83
C ALA A 108 -1.10 0.56 -15.51
N HIS A 109 -1.75 -0.60 -15.34
CA HIS A 109 -2.91 -0.95 -16.14
C HIS A 109 -4.22 -0.79 -15.39
N PHE A 110 -5.19 -0.11 -15.99
CA PHE A 110 -6.54 0.05 -15.43
C PHE A 110 -7.55 -0.77 -16.23
N ALA A 111 -8.14 -1.79 -15.62
CA ALA A 111 -8.94 -2.78 -16.34
C ALA A 111 -10.27 -2.23 -16.87
N LEU A 112 -10.89 -1.25 -16.19
CA LEU A 112 -12.21 -0.69 -16.54
C LEU A 112 -12.22 0.06 -17.88
N LEU A 113 -11.06 0.28 -18.47
CA LEU A 113 -10.86 0.95 -19.75
C LEU A 113 -10.32 0.03 -20.84
N GLY A 114 -10.54 -1.28 -20.72
CA GLY A 114 -10.02 -2.26 -21.68
C GLY A 114 -8.52 -2.48 -21.55
N VAL A 115 -7.99 -2.43 -20.31
CA VAL A 115 -6.56 -2.51 -19.99
C VAL A 115 -5.77 -1.42 -20.73
N ARG A 116 -5.83 -0.19 -20.20
CA ARG A 116 -5.04 0.94 -20.68
C ARG A 116 -3.85 1.19 -19.76
N ASP A 117 -2.70 1.50 -20.34
CA ASP A 117 -1.50 1.88 -19.59
C ASP A 117 -1.54 3.36 -19.18
N PHE A 118 -1.33 3.59 -17.89
CA PHE A 118 -1.29 4.85 -17.16
C PHE A 118 0.10 5.10 -16.54
N ALA A 119 1.15 4.43 -17.02
CA ALA A 119 2.51 4.59 -16.49
C ALA A 119 3.08 6.02 -16.63
N ARG A 120 2.45 6.87 -17.46
CA ARG A 120 2.74 8.31 -17.52
C ARG A 120 1.69 9.10 -16.74
N TYR A 121 2.10 9.69 -15.63
CA TYR A 121 1.15 10.21 -14.63
C TYR A 121 1.75 11.32 -13.78
N ASP A 122 1.19 12.53 -13.86
CA ASP A 122 1.44 13.58 -12.86
C ASP A 122 0.90 13.10 -11.50
N MET A 123 1.75 13.06 -10.46
CA MET A 123 1.39 12.53 -9.14
C MET A 123 1.06 13.63 -8.13
N THR A 124 1.00 14.89 -8.54
CA THR A 124 0.67 16.02 -7.66
C THR A 124 -0.73 15.92 -7.05
N TRP A 125 -1.66 15.20 -7.68
CA TRP A 125 -2.98 14.92 -7.09
C TRP A 125 -2.89 14.02 -5.84
N ALA A 126 -1.82 13.24 -5.66
CA ALA A 126 -1.58 12.41 -4.49
C ALA A 126 -0.62 13.08 -3.49
N TRP A 127 0.42 13.75 -3.98
CA TRP A 127 1.45 14.45 -3.20
C TRP A 127 1.90 13.63 -1.98
N THR A 128 2.01 14.23 -0.78
CA THR A 128 2.42 13.54 0.44
C THR A 128 1.50 12.40 0.91
N ALA A 129 0.31 12.24 0.32
CA ALA A 129 -0.58 11.12 0.61
C ALA A 129 -0.27 9.85 -0.20
N GLY A 130 0.45 9.95 -1.33
CA GLY A 130 0.67 8.76 -2.17
C GLY A 130 1.53 8.89 -3.43
N GLU A 131 2.32 9.96 -3.62
CA GLU A 131 3.09 10.13 -4.87
C GLU A 131 4.39 9.31 -4.95
N LEU A 132 4.86 8.74 -3.84
CA LEU A 132 6.17 8.12 -3.74
C LEU A 132 6.31 6.92 -4.70
N ILE A 133 7.38 6.93 -5.50
CA ILE A 133 7.84 5.76 -6.27
C ILE A 133 8.86 5.00 -5.44
N SER A 134 8.80 3.67 -5.45
CA SER A 134 9.74 2.78 -4.74
C SER A 134 9.79 1.39 -5.39
N THR A 135 10.60 0.49 -4.80
CA THR A 135 10.64 -0.94 -5.15
C THR A 135 10.25 -1.79 -3.94
N PRO A 136 9.76 -3.03 -4.13
CA PRO A 136 9.50 -3.93 -3.01
C PRO A 136 10.68 -4.08 -2.03
N SER A 137 11.91 -4.13 -2.55
CA SER A 137 13.12 -4.25 -1.72
C SER A 137 13.42 -3.00 -0.89
N ASP A 138 13.19 -1.80 -1.44
CA ASP A 138 13.33 -0.55 -0.69
C ASP A 138 12.23 -0.42 0.39
N LEU A 139 10.99 -0.82 0.08
CA LEU A 139 9.90 -0.87 1.05
C LEU A 139 10.21 -1.84 2.20
N ASP A 140 10.71 -3.04 1.91
CA ASP A 140 11.15 -4.00 2.94
C ASP A 140 12.27 -3.41 3.82
N THR A 141 13.20 -2.66 3.22
CA THR A 141 14.27 -1.97 3.94
C THR A 141 13.71 -0.87 4.85
N PHE A 142 12.77 -0.07 4.36
CA PHE A 142 12.09 0.98 5.12
C PHE A 142 11.34 0.40 6.32
N PHE A 143 10.47 -0.59 6.11
CA PHE A 143 9.66 -1.15 7.20
C PHE A 143 10.50 -1.93 8.21
N ARG A 144 11.55 -2.65 7.79
CA ARG A 144 12.52 -3.24 8.73
C ARG A 144 13.16 -2.18 9.63
N ALA A 145 13.58 -1.05 9.06
CA ALA A 145 14.17 0.04 9.84
C ALA A 145 13.15 0.73 10.75
N LEU A 146 11.91 0.94 10.29
CA LEU A 146 10.84 1.55 11.07
C LEU A 146 10.45 0.67 12.27
N LEU A 147 10.06 -0.57 12.00
CA LEU A 147 9.52 -1.50 13.00
C LEU A 147 10.61 -2.02 13.95
N GLY A 148 11.86 -2.06 13.49
CA GLY A 148 13.05 -2.31 14.32
C GLY A 148 13.52 -1.10 15.15
N GLY A 149 12.81 0.03 15.11
CA GLY A 149 13.11 1.20 15.97
C GLY A 149 14.32 2.03 15.55
N ARG A 150 14.79 1.91 14.30
CA ARG A 150 15.92 2.71 13.79
C ARG A 150 15.52 4.12 13.35
N LEU A 151 14.26 4.32 12.96
CA LEU A 151 13.76 5.61 12.45
C LEU A 151 13.11 6.48 13.54
N LEU A 152 12.52 5.86 14.55
CA LEU A 152 11.78 6.54 15.61
C LEU A 152 12.28 6.08 16.98
N PRO A 153 12.42 6.98 17.96
CA PRO A 153 12.64 6.56 19.34
C PRO A 153 11.45 5.73 19.85
N PRO A 154 11.66 4.90 20.89
CA PRO A 154 10.64 3.95 21.37
C PRO A 154 9.27 4.59 21.69
N ALA A 155 9.27 5.80 22.26
CA ALA A 155 8.03 6.51 22.60
C ALA A 155 7.21 6.88 21.35
N GLN A 156 7.87 7.40 20.30
CA GLN A 156 7.21 7.77 19.04
C GLN A 156 6.76 6.53 18.25
N LEU A 157 7.55 5.45 18.26
CA LEU A 157 7.12 4.19 17.64
C LEU A 157 5.91 3.60 18.38
N ALA A 158 5.87 3.68 19.71
CA ALA A 158 4.70 3.29 20.48
C ALA A 158 3.47 4.13 20.12
N GLN A 159 3.62 5.46 20.00
CA GLN A 159 2.54 6.34 19.52
C GLN A 159 2.07 5.98 18.11
N MET A 160 2.99 5.65 17.20
CA MET A 160 2.65 5.22 15.84
C MET A 160 1.82 3.93 15.82
N ARG A 161 2.01 3.05 16.81
CA ARG A 161 1.29 1.78 16.98
C ARG A 161 0.05 1.87 17.85
N THR A 162 -0.25 3.02 18.47
CA THR A 162 -1.52 3.23 19.16
C THR A 162 -2.62 3.38 18.12
N THR A 163 -3.42 2.34 17.93
CA THR A 163 -4.40 2.28 16.85
C THR A 163 -5.82 2.57 17.29
N VAL A 164 -6.63 3.03 16.34
CA VAL A 164 -8.10 2.95 16.40
C VAL A 164 -8.61 1.80 15.54
N PRO A 165 -9.75 1.16 15.88
CA PRO A 165 -10.37 0.17 15.00
C PRO A 165 -10.68 0.78 13.63
N SER A 166 -10.25 0.12 12.55
CA SER A 166 -10.64 0.51 11.19
C SER A 166 -12.09 0.13 10.87
N ASP A 167 -12.57 -0.96 11.47
CA ASP A 167 -13.97 -1.39 11.47
C ASP A 167 -14.43 -1.59 12.92
N PRO A 168 -15.32 -0.73 13.46
CA PRO A 168 -15.85 -0.88 14.82
C PRO A 168 -16.63 -2.18 15.05
N ALA A 169 -17.15 -2.83 14.00
CA ALA A 169 -17.83 -4.12 14.11
C ALA A 169 -16.83 -5.29 14.25
N GLN A 170 -15.57 -5.09 13.86
CA GLN A 170 -14.50 -6.09 13.91
C GLN A 170 -13.20 -5.48 14.48
N PRO A 171 -13.20 -5.03 15.74
CA PRO A 171 -12.08 -4.29 16.32
C PRO A 171 -10.79 -5.11 16.41
N ASP A 172 -10.90 -6.44 16.43
CA ASP A 172 -9.75 -7.36 16.50
C ASP A 172 -9.24 -7.80 15.12
N ALA A 173 -9.88 -7.39 14.01
CA ALA A 173 -9.46 -7.75 12.66
C ALA A 173 -8.31 -6.86 12.15
N GLY A 174 -8.18 -5.66 12.69
CA GLY A 174 -7.14 -4.70 12.34
C GLY A 174 -7.36 -3.34 12.97
N GLY A 175 -6.36 -2.48 12.85
CA GLY A 175 -6.43 -1.12 13.39
C GLY A 175 -5.43 -0.19 12.72
N TYR A 176 -5.75 1.09 12.72
CA TYR A 176 -4.95 2.13 12.07
C TYR A 176 -4.33 3.07 13.12
N GLY A 177 -3.00 3.16 13.10
CA GLY A 177 -2.18 4.02 13.96
C GLY A 177 -1.82 5.32 13.26
N LEU A 178 -0.58 5.80 13.38
CA LEU A 178 -0.14 7.04 12.71
C LEU A 178 0.54 6.70 11.39
N GLY A 179 -0.23 6.55 10.30
CA GLY A 179 0.30 6.17 8.97
C GLY A 179 0.83 4.75 8.88
N LEU A 180 0.32 3.88 9.75
CA LEU A 180 0.67 2.49 9.84
C LEU A 180 -0.57 1.75 10.33
N TYR A 181 -0.96 0.69 9.67
CA TYR A 181 -2.01 -0.18 10.18
C TYR A 181 -1.49 -1.58 10.41
N TRP A 182 -2.30 -2.37 11.09
CA TRP A 182 -2.07 -3.79 11.24
C TRP A 182 -3.31 -4.58 10.85
N VAL A 183 -3.07 -5.84 10.46
CA VAL A 183 -4.10 -6.84 10.16
C VAL A 183 -3.80 -8.12 10.92
N THR A 184 -4.85 -8.85 11.30
CA THR A 184 -4.71 -10.16 11.92
C THR A 184 -4.24 -11.21 10.91
N THR A 185 -3.26 -12.02 11.30
CA THR A 185 -2.78 -13.17 10.52
C THR A 185 -2.70 -14.41 11.41
N PRO A 186 -2.59 -15.63 10.85
CA PRO A 186 -2.51 -16.87 11.64
C PRO A 186 -1.34 -16.93 12.65
N CYS A 187 -0.31 -16.09 12.48
CA CYS A 187 0.85 -16.05 13.35
C CYS A 187 0.95 -14.78 14.20
N GLY A 188 -0.13 -14.00 14.29
CA GLY A 188 -0.19 -12.72 15.00
C GLY A 188 -0.37 -11.51 14.06
N PRO A 189 -0.32 -10.28 14.57
CA PRO A 189 -0.55 -9.09 13.77
C PRO A 189 0.61 -8.85 12.79
N ALA A 190 0.28 -8.52 11.55
CA ALA A 190 1.22 -7.98 10.59
C ALA A 190 1.02 -6.48 10.46
N TRP A 191 2.11 -5.72 10.42
CA TRP A 191 2.14 -4.26 10.40
C TRP A 191 2.65 -3.75 9.07
N GLY A 192 2.06 -2.67 8.57
CA GLY A 192 2.51 -2.09 7.32
C GLY A 192 1.50 -1.11 6.73
N HIS A 193 1.45 -1.07 5.40
CA HIS A 193 0.54 -0.24 4.64
C HIS A 193 0.30 -0.82 3.24
N ASP A 194 -0.89 -0.61 2.68
CA ASP A 194 -1.18 -0.79 1.26
C ASP A 194 -1.01 0.52 0.47
N GLY A 195 -1.09 0.44 -0.84
CA GLY A 195 -1.05 1.61 -1.70
C GLY A 195 -1.92 1.37 -2.91
N GLY A 196 -2.69 2.38 -3.30
CA GLY A 196 -3.55 2.31 -4.46
C GLY A 196 -3.49 3.61 -5.25
N VAL A 197 -2.98 3.54 -6.46
CA VAL A 197 -3.06 4.61 -7.46
C VAL A 197 -3.61 4.02 -8.76
N VAL A 198 -3.93 4.88 -9.73
CA VAL A 198 -4.50 4.40 -10.99
C VAL A 198 -3.49 3.47 -11.68
N GLY A 199 -3.94 2.24 -11.93
CA GLY A 199 -3.15 1.19 -12.56
C GLY A 199 -2.12 0.44 -11.70
N GLN A 200 -1.92 0.82 -10.42
CA GLN A 200 -0.95 0.14 -9.55
C GLN A 200 -1.47 -0.03 -8.13
N ILE A 201 -1.29 -1.24 -7.59
CA ILE A 201 -1.63 -1.60 -6.20
C ILE A 201 -0.37 -2.14 -5.54
N THR A 202 -0.11 -1.72 -4.30
CA THR A 202 1.01 -2.20 -3.49
C THR A 202 0.48 -2.73 -2.17
N LEU A 203 1.12 -3.77 -1.64
CA LEU A 203 0.91 -4.24 -0.27
C LEU A 203 2.27 -4.47 0.36
N SER A 204 2.51 -3.85 1.52
CA SER A 204 3.74 -4.05 2.29
C SER A 204 3.38 -4.39 3.72
N MET A 205 3.67 -5.62 4.14
CA MET A 205 3.27 -6.20 5.43
C MET A 205 4.43 -6.95 6.07
N HIS A 206 4.59 -6.75 7.39
CA HIS A 206 5.79 -7.16 8.11
C HIS A 206 5.45 -7.69 9.50
N SER A 207 6.33 -8.52 10.07
CA SER A 207 6.18 -8.93 11.47
C SER A 207 6.32 -7.74 12.43
N PRO A 208 5.79 -7.81 13.68
CA PRO A 208 5.83 -6.69 14.62
C PRO A 208 7.23 -6.18 14.98
N ASP A 209 8.25 -7.01 14.88
CA ASP A 209 9.66 -6.67 15.08
C ASP A 209 10.39 -6.30 13.77
N GLY A 210 9.69 -6.35 12.64
CA GLY A 210 10.24 -6.13 11.32
C GLY A 210 11.28 -7.16 10.90
N SER A 211 11.34 -8.36 11.50
CA SER A 211 12.30 -9.42 11.14
C SER A 211 11.87 -10.21 9.89
N ARG A 212 10.58 -10.29 9.60
CA ARG A 212 10.00 -10.84 8.37
C ARG A 212 9.33 -9.72 7.57
N GLN A 213 9.63 -9.67 6.28
CA GLN A 213 9.16 -8.63 5.38
C GLN A 213 8.51 -9.24 4.15
N LEU A 214 7.45 -8.60 3.70
CA LEU A 214 6.89 -8.87 2.39
C LEU A 214 6.31 -7.58 1.80
N SER A 215 6.89 -7.16 0.68
CA SER A 215 6.32 -6.13 -0.18
C SER A 215 6.00 -6.69 -1.55
N LEU A 216 4.84 -6.32 -2.08
CA LEU A 216 4.29 -6.80 -3.34
C LEU A 216 3.70 -5.63 -4.11
N ALA A 217 3.85 -5.64 -5.43
CA ALA A 217 3.23 -4.68 -6.31
C ALA A 217 2.54 -5.37 -7.48
N THR A 218 1.32 -4.94 -7.78
CA THR A 218 0.52 -5.33 -8.95
C THR A 218 0.42 -4.14 -9.87
N ASN A 219 0.69 -4.35 -11.15
CA ASN A 219 0.57 -3.34 -12.20
C ASN A 219 -0.79 -3.37 -12.93
N LEU A 220 -1.83 -3.85 -12.22
CA LEU A 220 -3.20 -3.91 -12.70
C LEU A 220 -4.11 -3.58 -11.53
N SER A 221 -4.93 -2.53 -11.66
CA SER A 221 -5.99 -2.21 -10.70
C SER A 221 -7.38 -2.41 -11.31
N HIS A 222 -8.37 -2.59 -10.42
CA HIS A 222 -9.78 -2.80 -10.77
C HIS A 222 -10.01 -4.01 -11.68
N TYR A 223 -9.26 -5.10 -11.48
CA TYR A 223 -9.36 -6.27 -12.36
C TYR A 223 -10.64 -7.11 -12.14
N GLN A 224 -11.31 -6.99 -10.99
CA GLN A 224 -12.54 -7.71 -10.62
C GLN A 224 -13.83 -7.03 -11.12
N ILE A 225 -13.84 -6.51 -12.36
CA ILE A 225 -15.05 -5.84 -12.88
C ILE A 225 -16.12 -6.89 -13.16
N GLY A 226 -17.18 -6.88 -12.34
CA GLY A 226 -18.38 -7.70 -12.57
C GLY A 226 -18.21 -9.18 -12.28
N LEU A 227 -17.14 -9.60 -11.58
CA LEU A 227 -16.98 -10.99 -11.14
C LEU A 227 -17.44 -11.13 -9.69
N PRO A 228 -18.53 -11.88 -9.41
CA PRO A 228 -19.03 -12.08 -8.06
C PRO A 228 -18.16 -13.06 -7.24
N GLU A 229 -17.23 -13.78 -7.88
CA GLU A 229 -16.42 -14.82 -7.26
C GLU A 229 -14.95 -14.39 -7.14
N LEU A 230 -14.34 -14.81 -6.02
CA LEU A 230 -12.89 -14.69 -5.81
C LEU A 230 -12.16 -15.38 -6.96
N HIS A 231 -11.28 -14.64 -7.64
CA HIS A 231 -10.42 -15.22 -8.65
C HIS A 231 -9.32 -16.03 -7.94
N PRO A 232 -8.81 -17.16 -8.48
CA PRO A 232 -7.75 -17.94 -7.84
C PRO A 232 -6.49 -17.13 -7.47
N ILE A 233 -6.27 -16.00 -8.16
CA ILE A 233 -5.20 -15.07 -7.84
C ILE A 233 -5.38 -14.45 -6.45
N ASP A 234 -6.60 -14.14 -6.00
CA ASP A 234 -6.87 -13.56 -4.68
C ASP A 234 -6.37 -14.48 -3.57
N ALA A 235 -6.71 -15.77 -3.66
CA ALA A 235 -6.26 -16.79 -2.71
C ALA A 235 -4.74 -16.97 -2.76
N ALA A 236 -4.14 -16.96 -3.96
CA ALA A 236 -2.69 -17.06 -4.11
C ALA A 236 -1.96 -15.87 -3.47
N TRP A 237 -2.50 -14.65 -3.60
CA TRP A 237 -1.96 -13.45 -2.96
C TRP A 237 -1.99 -13.53 -1.44
N ILE A 238 -3.13 -13.92 -0.86
CA ILE A 238 -3.26 -14.11 0.60
C ILE A 238 -2.30 -15.20 1.09
N ASN A 239 -2.19 -16.32 0.37
CA ASN A 239 -1.28 -17.40 0.74
C ASN A 239 0.18 -16.97 0.69
N MET A 240 0.57 -16.19 -0.32
CA MET A 240 1.91 -15.62 -0.41
C MET A 240 2.18 -14.64 0.75
N LEU A 241 1.19 -13.81 1.10
CA LEU A 241 1.26 -12.92 2.25
C LEU A 241 1.55 -13.68 3.54
N VAL A 242 0.70 -14.65 3.86
CA VAL A 242 0.84 -15.48 5.07
C VAL A 242 2.16 -16.24 5.06
N ALA A 243 2.57 -16.83 3.93
CA ALA A 243 3.82 -17.56 3.84
C ALA A 243 5.07 -16.68 4.02
N GLY A 244 5.02 -15.42 3.57
CA GLY A 244 6.13 -14.47 3.72
C GLY A 244 6.30 -13.98 5.17
N ILE A 245 5.18 -13.67 5.84
CA ILE A 245 5.20 -13.03 7.17
C ILE A 245 5.12 -14.03 8.33
N CYS A 246 4.57 -15.22 8.11
CA CYS A 246 4.47 -16.24 9.16
C CYS A 246 5.67 -17.20 9.17
N PRO A 247 6.10 -17.66 10.36
CA PRO A 247 7.06 -18.75 10.46
C PRO A 247 6.53 -20.01 9.78
N ALA A 248 7.38 -20.65 8.97
CA ALA A 248 7.11 -22.00 8.52
C ALA A 248 7.03 -22.91 9.76
N GLY A 249 5.86 -23.49 10.03
CA GLY A 249 5.70 -24.47 11.10
C GLY A 249 6.61 -25.70 10.86
N PRO A 250 6.86 -26.53 11.89
CA PRO A 250 7.66 -27.76 11.74
C PRO A 250 7.18 -28.70 10.62
N ALA A 251 5.90 -28.63 10.25
CA ALA A 251 5.30 -29.45 9.19
C ALA A 251 5.70 -29.06 7.75
N ALA A 252 6.19 -27.84 7.51
CA ALA A 252 6.57 -27.39 6.16
C ALA A 252 7.95 -27.90 5.70
N ARG A 253 8.74 -28.49 6.60
CA ARG A 253 10.05 -29.08 6.26
C ARG A 253 9.97 -30.54 5.79
N ALA A 254 8.80 -31.17 5.85
CA ALA A 254 8.66 -32.61 5.58
C ALA A 254 8.32 -32.97 4.11
N THR A 255 8.01 -32.01 3.24
CA THR A 255 7.56 -32.29 1.87
C THR A 255 8.64 -32.21 0.78
N THR A 256 9.90 -31.94 1.13
CA THR A 256 11.01 -31.92 0.14
C THR A 256 11.84 -33.20 0.08
N GLY A 257 11.44 -34.27 0.76
CA GLY A 257 12.18 -35.53 0.75
C GLY A 257 11.27 -36.75 0.72
N THR A 258 10.86 -37.18 -0.48
CA THR A 258 10.76 -38.58 -0.95
C THR A 258 9.71 -38.73 -2.07
N THR A 259 10.16 -38.71 -3.32
CA THR A 259 9.51 -39.48 -4.39
C THR A 259 10.57 -40.27 -5.13
N HIS A 260 10.98 -41.39 -4.52
CA HIS A 260 11.68 -42.45 -5.23
C HIS A 260 10.68 -43.18 -6.13
N ALA A 261 11.17 -43.52 -7.32
CA ALA A 261 10.49 -44.16 -8.43
C ALA A 261 9.69 -45.43 -8.07
N SER A 262 8.56 -45.63 -8.76
CA SER A 262 8.24 -46.96 -9.26
C SER A 262 7.68 -46.86 -10.69
N ARG A 263 8.42 -47.45 -11.63
CA ARG A 263 7.94 -47.80 -12.96
C ARG A 263 7.08 -49.05 -12.82
N SER A 264 5.89 -49.07 -13.40
CA SER A 264 5.20 -50.32 -13.73
C SER A 264 4.73 -50.30 -15.19
N ARG A 265 4.89 -51.47 -15.82
CA ARG A 265 4.82 -51.75 -17.25
C ARG A 265 3.38 -51.68 -17.79
N ALA A 266 3.28 -51.31 -19.06
CA ALA A 266 2.11 -51.54 -19.91
C ALA A 266 1.76 -53.04 -20.04
N PRO A 267 0.55 -53.34 -20.52
CA PRO A 267 0.50 -54.16 -21.72
C PRO A 267 -0.37 -53.57 -22.84
N SER A 268 0.14 -53.77 -24.04
CA SER A 268 -0.49 -53.67 -25.35
C SER A 268 -1.84 -54.37 -25.46
N ARG A 269 -2.77 -53.79 -26.23
CA ARG A 269 -3.53 -54.50 -27.28
C ARG A 269 -4.25 -53.54 -28.24
N CYS A 270 -4.00 -53.72 -29.53
CA CYS A 270 -4.72 -53.16 -30.67
C CYS A 270 -6.20 -53.60 -30.72
N ARG A 271 -7.08 -52.78 -31.30
CA ARG A 271 -7.68 -53.01 -32.64
C ARG A 271 -8.59 -51.87 -33.09
N ARG A 272 -8.58 -51.69 -34.42
CA ARG A 272 -9.32 -50.78 -35.30
C ARG A 272 -10.83 -50.71 -35.05
N ALA A 273 -11.42 -49.53 -35.28
CA ALA A 273 -12.26 -49.23 -36.44
C ALA A 273 -12.10 -47.73 -36.76
#